data_AF-A0A6A2YV35-F1
#
_entry.id   AF-A0A6A2YV35-F1
#
_cell.length_a   1.000
_cell.length_b   1.000
_cell.length_c   1.000
_cell.angle_alpha   90.00
_cell.angle_beta   90.00
_cell.angle_gamma   90.00
#
_symmetry.space_group_name_H-M   'P 1'
#
loop_
_entity.id
_entity.type
_entity.pdbx_description
1 polymer ?
#
loop_
_entity_poly.entity_id
_entity_poly.type
_entity_poly.pdbx_seq_one_letter_code
_entity_poly.pdbx_strand_id
1 'polypeptide(L)'
;MPNGPHSESVVFTFNQFERDNSEAVSVNVFTAVSPPNLMYEDICNLAMNRSTSFIILPFHRRWYVDGTIETEDDNVRRLNLDILEKAPCSVGILVEGRRNLRSTNLRGTSSSPSSNNSSTFNIAVIILGGRDDWEAIALGDNDQTFDNKMLRPIRETVDLTYVEEQVNDGPETSSFLRSVVENYQLIIVGRRYNSEDPLTSGLREWCEFQELGVIGDLLSSTDIIGNYSLLIVQQQQLWPG
;
A
#
# COMPACT_ATOMS: atom_id res chain seq x y z
N MET A 1 24.77 19.04 -12.72
CA MET A 1 23.32 18.78 -12.58
C MET A 1 23.14 18.19 -11.20
N PRO A 2 22.55 18.89 -10.22
CA PRO A 2 22.58 18.38 -8.85
C PRO A 2 21.44 17.37 -8.68
N ASN A 3 21.80 16.08 -8.63
CA ASN A 3 21.00 15.08 -7.96
C ASN A 3 21.17 15.35 -6.45
N GLY A 4 20.24 16.08 -5.84
CA GLY A 4 20.11 16.12 -4.38
C GLY A 4 19.79 14.71 -3.85
N PRO A 5 20.06 14.42 -2.56
CA PRO A 5 19.69 13.15 -1.94
C PRO A 5 18.19 12.87 -2.14
N HIS A 6 17.81 11.62 -2.42
CA HIS A 6 16.44 11.21 -2.74
C HIS A 6 15.37 11.71 -1.73
N SER A 7 15.77 11.94 -0.47
CA SER A 7 14.91 12.52 0.57
C SER A 7 14.48 13.97 0.30
N GLU A 8 15.31 14.80 -0.35
CA GLU A 8 14.95 16.19 -0.68
C GLU A 8 13.77 16.25 -1.65
N SER A 9 13.72 15.32 -2.62
CA SER A 9 12.61 15.24 -3.56
C SER A 9 11.31 14.83 -2.87
N VAL A 10 11.36 13.87 -1.95
CA VAL A 10 10.18 13.40 -1.21
C VAL A 10 9.64 14.50 -0.29
N VAL A 11 10.53 15.15 0.47
CA VAL A 11 10.17 16.25 1.37
C VAL A 11 9.57 17.41 0.59
N PHE A 12 10.15 17.76 -0.57
CA PHE A 12 9.59 18.80 -1.43
C PHE A 12 8.17 18.45 -1.90
N THR A 13 7.93 17.22 -2.37
CA THR A 13 6.61 16.77 -2.82
C THR A 13 5.57 16.84 -1.71
N PHE A 14 5.87 16.35 -0.50
CA PHE A 14 4.91 16.42 0.61
C PHE A 14 4.66 17.85 1.09
N ASN A 15 5.69 18.69 1.15
CA ASN A 15 5.51 20.10 1.49
C ASN A 15 4.66 20.84 0.45
N GLN A 16 4.77 20.46 -0.83
CA GLN A 16 3.88 21.00 -1.87
C GLN A 16 2.45 20.53 -1.66
N PHE A 17 2.23 19.24 -1.36
CA PHE A 17 0.91 18.70 -1.06
C PHE A 17 0.23 19.37 0.15
N GLU A 18 0.99 19.67 1.21
CA GLU A 18 0.50 20.47 2.35
C GLU A 18 0.06 21.88 1.90
N ARG A 19 0.85 22.57 1.06
CA ARG A 19 0.48 23.90 0.55
C ARG A 19 -0.80 23.86 -0.26
N ASP A 20 -0.97 22.83 -1.07
CA ASP A 20 -2.15 22.65 -1.92
C ASP A 20 -3.39 22.24 -1.11
N ASN A 21 -3.22 21.74 0.12
CA ASN A 21 -4.27 21.22 1.00
C ASN A 21 -4.18 21.79 2.43
N SER A 22 -3.79 23.07 2.57
CA SER A 22 -3.35 23.65 3.85
C SER A 22 -4.40 23.70 4.96
N GLU A 23 -5.67 23.48 4.63
CA GLU A 23 -6.78 23.41 5.59
C GLU A 23 -7.05 21.98 6.10
N ALA A 24 -6.53 20.95 5.42
CA ALA A 24 -6.84 19.55 5.69
C ALA A 24 -5.60 18.70 6.01
N VAL A 25 -4.41 19.10 5.54
CA VAL A 25 -3.17 18.33 5.63
C VAL A 25 -2.10 19.17 6.30
N SER A 26 -1.33 18.55 7.19
CA SER A 26 -0.06 19.10 7.66
C SER A 26 1.05 18.06 7.54
N VAL A 27 2.25 18.51 7.14
CA VAL A 27 3.40 17.63 6.92
C VAL A 27 4.50 17.96 7.93
N ASN A 28 4.96 16.94 8.63
CA ASN A 28 6.09 17.04 9.55
C ASN A 28 7.16 16.03 9.15
N VAL A 29 8.38 16.51 8.92
CA VAL A 29 9.51 15.67 8.50
C VAL A 29 10.42 15.44 9.70
N PHE A 30 10.73 14.17 9.97
CA PHE A 30 11.65 13.78 11.03
C PHE A 30 12.84 13.03 10.42
N THR A 31 14.03 13.29 10.96
CA THR A 31 15.25 12.55 10.61
C THR A 31 15.86 12.03 11.90
N ALA A 32 16.31 10.78 11.88
CA ALA A 32 16.96 10.12 13.00
C ALA A 32 18.22 9.41 12.50
N VAL A 33 19.27 9.40 13.33
CA VAL A 33 20.49 8.62 13.08
C VAL A 33 20.44 7.43 14.02
N SER A 34 20.25 6.24 13.47
CA SER A 34 20.06 5.02 14.26
C SER A 34 20.80 3.85 13.63
N PRO A 35 21.37 2.93 14.45
CA PRO A 35 21.83 1.65 13.95
C PRO A 35 20.69 0.92 13.21
N PRO A 36 20.95 0.24 12.08
CA PRO A 36 19.88 -0.38 11.26
C PRO A 36 18.95 -1.32 12.04
N ASN A 37 19.48 -2.00 13.04
CA ASN A 37 18.73 -2.95 13.90
C ASN A 37 17.92 -2.27 15.02
N LEU A 38 18.01 -0.96 15.19
CA LEU A 38 17.28 -0.17 16.19
C LEU A 38 16.36 0.89 15.55
N MET A 39 16.41 1.05 14.23
CA MET A 39 15.56 2.02 13.50
C MET A 39 14.07 1.83 13.78
N TYR A 40 13.62 0.59 13.99
CA TYR A 40 12.22 0.31 14.30
C TYR A 40 11.79 0.95 15.63
N GLU A 41 12.67 1.04 16.63
CA GLU A 41 12.36 1.62 17.94
C GLU A 41 12.08 3.11 17.80
N ASP A 42 12.91 3.82 17.03
CA ASP A 42 12.72 5.24 16.75
C ASP A 42 11.40 5.51 16.04
N ILE A 43 11.06 4.69 15.04
CA ILE A 43 9.81 4.80 14.28
C ILE A 43 8.60 4.51 15.18
N CYS A 44 8.64 3.44 15.97
CA CYS A 44 7.55 3.07 16.87
C CYS A 44 7.36 4.11 17.98
N ASN A 45 8.45 4.62 18.55
CA ASN A 45 8.42 5.68 19.56
C ASN A 45 7.84 6.97 18.98
N LEU A 46 8.22 7.35 17.76
CA LEU A 46 7.65 8.51 17.08
C LEU A 46 6.15 8.33 16.84
N ALA A 47 5.74 7.14 16.37
CA ALA A 47 4.34 6.81 16.14
C ALA A 47 3.51 6.88 17.44
N MET A 48 4.03 6.33 18.55
CA MET A 48 3.39 6.44 19.86
C MET A 48 3.28 7.90 20.32
N ASN A 49 4.38 8.66 20.26
CA ASN A 49 4.43 10.05 20.73
C ASN A 49 3.51 10.99 19.94
N ARG A 50 3.20 10.66 18.69
CA ARG A 50 2.33 11.46 17.82
C ARG A 50 0.91 10.90 17.69
N SER A 51 0.58 9.82 18.41
CA SER A 51 -0.68 9.09 18.26
C SER A 51 -0.98 8.74 16.80
N THR A 52 0.05 8.29 16.07
CA THR A 52 -0.06 7.94 14.65
C THR A 52 -1.00 6.75 14.49
N SER A 53 -2.02 6.90 13.63
CA SER A 53 -3.00 5.84 13.39
C SER A 53 -2.58 4.82 12.33
N PHE A 54 -1.63 5.16 11.47
CA PHE A 54 -1.20 4.34 10.35
C PHE A 54 0.24 4.63 9.94
N ILE A 55 1.06 3.60 9.72
CA ILE A 55 2.44 3.69 9.21
C ILE A 55 2.49 3.12 7.79
N ILE A 56 3.08 3.84 6.85
CA ILE A 56 3.34 3.34 5.49
C ILE A 56 4.84 3.10 5.33
N LEU A 57 5.20 1.88 4.92
CA LEU A 57 6.57 1.46 4.64
C LEU A 57 6.74 1.19 3.15
N PRO A 58 7.90 1.52 2.55
CA PRO A 58 8.21 1.08 1.20
C PRO A 58 8.49 -0.42 1.19
N PHE A 59 8.14 -1.10 0.10
CA PHE A 59 8.62 -2.46 -0.13
C PHE A 59 10.13 -2.48 -0.42
N HIS A 60 10.80 -3.51 0.05
CA HIS A 60 12.27 -3.62 0.03
C HIS A 60 12.82 -4.02 -1.35
N ARG A 61 11.95 -4.40 -2.30
CA ARG A 61 12.34 -4.78 -3.66
C ARG A 61 11.56 -3.97 -4.70
N ARG A 62 12.21 -3.66 -5.82
CA ARG A 62 11.61 -3.06 -7.01
C ARG A 62 11.97 -3.87 -8.25
N TRP A 63 11.14 -3.78 -9.27
CA TRP A 63 11.31 -4.52 -10.51
C TRP A 63 11.24 -3.60 -11.71
N TYR A 64 12.02 -3.95 -12.73
CA TYR A 64 11.85 -3.43 -14.07
C TYR A 64 10.58 -3.98 -14.73
N VAL A 65 10.21 -3.37 -15.86
CA VAL A 65 9.02 -3.75 -16.65
C VAL A 65 9.08 -5.21 -17.12
N ASP A 66 10.27 -5.73 -17.39
CA ASP A 66 10.49 -7.13 -17.81
C ASP A 66 10.45 -8.13 -16.64
N GLY A 67 10.21 -7.65 -15.42
CA GLY A 67 10.16 -8.48 -14.20
C GLY A 67 11.52 -8.76 -13.57
N THR A 68 12.62 -8.26 -14.14
CA THR A 68 13.94 -8.36 -13.50
C THR A 68 14.05 -7.41 -12.30
N ILE A 69 14.89 -7.76 -11.33
CA ILE A 69 15.04 -6.99 -10.08
C ILE A 69 15.83 -5.70 -10.38
N GLU A 70 15.24 -4.55 -10.04
CA GLU A 70 15.90 -3.23 -10.13
C GLU A 70 16.71 -2.95 -8.86
N THR A 71 16.08 -3.10 -7.70
CA THR A 71 16.73 -2.92 -6.38
C THR A 71 16.17 -3.93 -5.39
N GLU A 72 17.01 -4.33 -4.44
CA GLU A 72 16.63 -5.13 -3.28
C GLU A 72 17.47 -4.69 -2.07
N ASP A 73 16.82 -4.46 -0.93
CA ASP A 73 17.48 -4.03 0.31
C ASP A 73 17.04 -4.87 1.52
N ASP A 74 17.88 -5.81 1.93
CA ASP A 74 17.64 -6.66 3.10
C ASP A 74 17.50 -5.88 4.42
N ASN A 75 18.08 -4.69 4.55
CA ASN A 75 17.93 -3.88 5.76
C ASN A 75 16.52 -3.29 5.82
N VAL A 76 15.97 -2.84 4.69
CA VAL A 76 14.57 -2.43 4.59
C VAL A 76 13.66 -3.61 4.87
N ARG A 77 13.99 -4.81 4.36
CA ARG A 77 13.21 -6.02 4.65
C ARG A 77 13.16 -6.31 6.15
N ARG A 78 14.31 -6.33 6.83
CA ARG A 78 14.38 -6.55 8.30
C ARG A 78 13.62 -5.47 9.07
N LEU A 79 13.80 -4.20 8.71
CA LEU A 79 13.08 -3.09 9.32
C LEU A 79 11.56 -3.24 9.17
N ASN A 80 11.09 -3.61 7.98
CA ASN A 80 9.66 -3.83 7.74
C ASN A 80 9.11 -4.96 8.61
N LEU A 81 9.85 -6.06 8.76
CA LEU A 81 9.47 -7.16 9.64
C LEU A 81 9.39 -6.72 11.11
N ASP A 82 10.39 -5.99 11.61
CA ASP A 82 10.38 -5.46 12.99
C ASP A 82 9.18 -4.53 13.24
N ILE A 83 8.85 -3.66 12.28
CA ILE A 83 7.71 -2.73 12.41
C ILE A 83 6.37 -3.49 12.32
N LEU A 84 6.24 -4.45 11.41
CA LEU A 84 5.06 -5.30 11.33
C LEU A 84 4.82 -6.10 12.62
N GLU A 85 5.86 -6.41 13.38
CA GLU A 85 5.73 -7.13 14.65
C GLU A 85 5.44 -6.18 15.83
N LYS A 86 6.02 -4.98 15.85
CA LYS A 86 6.11 -4.14 17.07
C LYS A 86 5.39 -2.80 16.99
N ALA A 87 4.85 -2.41 15.83
CA ALA A 87 4.22 -1.12 15.67
C ALA A 87 3.02 -0.92 16.61
N PRO A 88 2.82 0.31 17.14
CA PRO A 88 1.70 0.64 18.01
C PRO A 88 0.37 0.87 17.25
N CYS A 89 0.38 0.78 15.92
CA CYS A 89 -0.75 1.09 15.05
C CYS A 89 -0.65 0.30 13.73
N SER A 90 -1.72 0.34 12.94
CA SER A 90 -1.79 -0.36 11.66
C SER A 90 -0.63 -0.01 10.73
N VAL A 91 -0.15 -0.99 9.98
CA VAL A 91 1.01 -0.87 9.10
C VAL A 91 0.61 -1.24 7.68
N GLY A 92 1.01 -0.42 6.72
CA GLY A 92 0.88 -0.66 5.29
C GLY A 92 2.24 -0.83 4.63
N ILE A 93 2.46 -1.89 3.85
CA ILE A 93 3.60 -1.99 2.93
C ILE A 93 3.13 -1.57 1.54
N LEU A 94 3.75 -0.51 1.01
CA LEU A 94 3.49 -0.01 -0.33
C LEU A 94 4.47 -0.66 -1.32
N VAL A 95 3.93 -1.51 -2.18
CA VAL A 95 4.63 -2.08 -3.33
C VAL A 95 4.29 -1.22 -4.55
N GLU A 96 5.32 -0.68 -5.16
CA GLU A 96 5.19 0.12 -6.37
C GLU A 96 5.13 -0.79 -7.60
N GLY A 97 4.10 -0.61 -8.43
CA GLY A 97 3.92 -1.40 -9.64
C GLY A 97 5.08 -1.27 -10.61
N ARG A 98 5.16 -2.23 -11.53
CA ARG A 98 6.09 -2.21 -12.66
C ARG A 98 5.68 -1.12 -13.63
N ARG A 99 6.07 0.12 -13.32
CA ARG A 99 5.77 1.27 -14.15
C ARG A 99 6.36 1.06 -15.52
N ASN A 100 5.50 0.78 -16.48
CA ASN A 100 5.84 0.99 -17.87
C ASN A 100 5.99 2.51 -18.04
N LEU A 101 7.23 2.98 -18.19
CA LEU A 101 7.54 4.41 -18.45
C LEU A 101 6.84 4.94 -19.72
N ARG A 102 6.10 4.09 -20.45
CA ARG A 102 5.27 4.41 -21.61
C ARG A 102 3.79 4.70 -21.30
N SER A 103 3.34 4.65 -20.05
CA SER A 103 2.02 5.20 -19.66
C SER A 103 2.15 6.42 -18.75
N THR A 104 3.01 7.36 -19.17
CA THR A 104 2.71 8.77 -18.91
C THR A 104 1.95 9.32 -20.10
N ASN A 105 0.63 9.09 -20.11
CA ASN A 105 -0.28 10.19 -20.50
C ASN A 105 -0.48 11.15 -19.31
N LEU A 106 0.58 11.36 -18.51
CA LEU A 106 0.80 12.50 -17.62
C LEU A 106 1.61 13.61 -18.34
N ARG A 107 1.67 13.59 -19.67
CA ARG A 107 1.97 14.77 -20.47
C ARG A 107 0.66 15.24 -21.06
N GLY A 108 0.29 16.48 -20.75
CA GLY A 108 -0.66 17.23 -21.54
C GLY A 108 -0.25 17.14 -23.01
N THR A 109 -0.96 16.33 -23.77
CA THR A 109 -0.96 16.44 -25.22
C THR A 109 -1.99 17.49 -25.54
N SER A 110 -1.50 18.57 -26.15
CA SER A 110 -2.24 19.60 -26.86
C SER A 110 -3.49 19.08 -27.58
N SER A 111 -4.63 19.09 -26.89
CA SER A 111 -5.95 19.04 -27.47
C SER A 111 -6.82 20.02 -26.70
N SER A 112 -7.23 21.05 -27.41
CA SER A 112 -8.27 22.06 -27.17
C SER A 112 -8.99 22.08 -25.80
N PRO A 113 -9.24 23.28 -25.23
CA PRO A 113 -9.88 23.47 -23.94
C PRO A 113 -11.40 23.23 -24.01
N SER A 114 -11.82 21.97 -24.17
CA SER A 114 -13.24 21.62 -24.18
C SER A 114 -13.48 20.17 -23.76
N SER A 115 -13.42 19.90 -22.45
CA SER A 115 -14.33 19.02 -21.69
C SER A 115 -13.68 18.65 -20.35
N ASN A 116 -14.40 18.88 -19.24
CA ASN A 116 -14.05 18.40 -17.90
C ASN A 116 -13.97 16.87 -17.87
N ASN A 117 -12.84 16.28 -18.24
CA ASN A 117 -12.55 14.88 -17.95
C ASN A 117 -11.66 14.85 -16.71
N SER A 118 -12.28 14.82 -15.54
CA SER A 118 -11.58 14.39 -14.32
C SER A 118 -11.09 12.97 -14.58
N SER A 119 -9.78 12.76 -14.66
CA SER A 119 -9.23 11.40 -14.71
C SER A 119 -9.51 10.76 -13.36
N THR A 120 -10.51 9.88 -13.31
CA THR A 120 -10.84 9.16 -12.08
C THR A 120 -9.68 8.24 -11.72
N PHE A 121 -9.19 8.35 -10.49
CA PHE A 121 -8.26 7.40 -9.91
C PHE A 121 -9.10 6.31 -9.25
N ASN A 122 -8.93 5.06 -9.67
CA ASN A 122 -9.74 3.94 -9.21
C ASN A 122 -8.93 3.15 -8.17
N ILE A 123 -9.51 2.99 -6.98
CA ILE A 123 -8.94 2.17 -5.91
C ILE A 123 -9.81 0.93 -5.74
N ALA A 124 -9.19 -0.25 -5.73
CA ALA A 124 -9.84 -1.49 -5.32
C ALA A 124 -9.41 -1.86 -3.89
N VAL A 125 -10.37 -2.18 -3.04
CA VAL A 125 -10.13 -2.90 -1.79
C VAL A 125 -10.60 -4.33 -1.99
N ILE A 126 -9.69 -5.31 -1.94
CA ILE A 126 -10.01 -6.71 -2.21
C ILE A 126 -10.29 -7.44 -0.89
N ILE A 127 -11.43 -8.12 -0.85
CA ILE A 127 -11.90 -8.98 0.24
C ILE A 127 -12.22 -10.35 -0.39
N LEU A 128 -11.48 -11.39 -0.03
CA LEU A 128 -11.63 -12.73 -0.64
C LEU A 128 -12.48 -13.71 0.19
N GLY A 129 -13.06 -13.24 1.28
CA GLY A 129 -13.75 -14.08 2.25
C GLY A 129 -12.76 -14.80 3.18
N GLY A 130 -12.92 -14.56 4.47
CA GLY A 130 -12.05 -15.06 5.53
C GLY A 130 -12.33 -14.30 6.82
N ARG A 131 -12.08 -14.90 7.99
CA ARG A 131 -12.28 -14.21 9.27
C ARG A 131 -11.32 -13.02 9.45
N ASP A 132 -10.29 -12.94 8.60
CA ASP A 132 -9.14 -12.05 8.73
C ASP A 132 -9.03 -10.99 7.60
N ASP A 133 -10.04 -10.87 6.72
CA ASP A 133 -10.08 -9.81 5.69
C ASP A 133 -10.42 -8.41 6.22
N TRP A 134 -10.76 -8.31 7.50
CA TRP A 134 -11.15 -7.06 8.14
C TRP A 134 -10.02 -6.02 8.19
N GLU A 135 -8.76 -6.44 8.02
CA GLU A 135 -7.60 -5.53 8.00
C GLU A 135 -7.70 -4.50 6.86
N ALA A 136 -8.20 -4.91 5.68
CA ALA A 136 -8.41 -4.01 4.55
C ALA A 136 -9.69 -3.17 4.73
N ILE A 137 -10.70 -3.72 5.42
CA ILE A 137 -11.97 -3.08 5.74
C ILE A 137 -11.81 -1.97 6.78
N ALA A 138 -10.86 -2.08 7.73
CA ALA A 138 -10.59 -1.03 8.72
C ALA A 138 -10.20 0.32 8.10
N LEU A 139 -9.67 0.32 6.87
CA LEU A 139 -9.40 1.54 6.10
C LEU A 139 -10.60 2.03 5.28
N GLY A 140 -11.72 1.29 5.27
CA GLY A 140 -12.81 1.49 4.34
C GLY A 140 -14.24 1.46 4.92
N ASP A 141 -14.51 0.88 6.08
CA ASP A 141 -15.90 0.73 6.55
C ASP A 141 -16.34 1.75 7.60
N ASN A 142 -17.62 2.09 7.53
CA ASN A 142 -18.25 3.28 8.09
C ASN A 142 -18.75 3.11 9.52
N ASP A 143 -18.45 2.01 10.22
CA ASP A 143 -19.00 1.75 11.55
C ASP A 143 -17.92 1.23 12.52
N GLN A 144 -17.47 2.14 13.39
CA GLN A 144 -16.61 1.91 14.56
C GLN A 144 -15.17 1.47 14.27
N THR A 145 -14.28 2.41 13.92
CA THR A 145 -13.00 2.68 14.65
C THR A 145 -12.00 3.57 13.90
N PHE A 146 -12.20 3.88 12.62
CA PHE A 146 -11.46 4.96 11.94
C PHE A 146 -12.42 6.08 11.57
N ASP A 147 -12.08 7.31 11.96
CA ASP A 147 -12.93 8.48 11.76
C ASP A 147 -13.39 8.58 10.30
N ASN A 148 -14.70 8.40 10.06
CA ASN A 148 -15.43 8.71 8.81
C ASN A 148 -15.14 10.11 8.24
N LYS A 149 -14.42 10.95 8.98
CA LYS A 149 -13.93 12.26 8.58
C LYS A 149 -12.69 12.21 7.69
N MET A 150 -11.82 11.20 7.83
CA MET A 150 -10.57 11.11 7.06
C MET A 150 -10.77 10.64 5.61
N LEU A 151 -11.76 9.77 5.37
CA LEU A 151 -12.04 9.20 4.05
C LEU A 151 -13.00 10.06 3.21
N ARG A 152 -13.74 10.99 3.84
CA ARG A 152 -14.68 11.88 3.13
C ARG A 152 -14.02 12.67 1.98
N PRO A 153 -12.88 13.35 2.20
CA PRO A 153 -12.17 14.06 1.12
C PRO A 153 -11.67 13.12 0.01
N ILE A 154 -11.27 11.89 0.38
CA ILE A 154 -10.79 10.88 -0.57
C ILE A 154 -11.95 10.41 -1.45
N ARG A 155 -13.13 10.13 -0.88
CA ARG A 155 -14.34 9.74 -1.61
C ARG A 155 -14.88 10.80 -2.57
N GLU A 156 -14.61 12.08 -2.31
CA GLU A 156 -15.00 13.18 -3.18
C GLU A 156 -14.04 13.38 -4.38
N THR A 157 -12.83 12.82 -4.29
CA THR A 157 -11.74 13.03 -5.27
C THR A 157 -11.37 11.75 -6.03
N VAL A 158 -11.70 10.58 -5.49
CA VAL A 158 -11.24 9.26 -5.93
C VAL A 158 -12.42 8.29 -6.01
N ASP A 159 -12.46 7.48 -7.05
CA ASP A 159 -13.46 6.41 -7.19
C ASP A 159 -12.98 5.18 -6.39
N LEU A 160 -13.55 5.01 -5.20
CA LEU A 160 -13.22 3.90 -4.30
C LEU A 160 -14.22 2.77 -4.49
N THR A 161 -13.77 1.66 -5.08
CA THR A 161 -14.57 0.45 -5.28
C THR A 161 -14.14 -0.64 -4.31
N TYR A 162 -15.12 -1.19 -3.59
CA TYR A 162 -14.93 -2.39 -2.77
C TYR A 162 -15.20 -3.59 -3.66
N VAL A 163 -14.23 -4.50 -3.76
CA VAL A 163 -14.35 -5.72 -4.54
C VAL A 163 -14.35 -6.88 -3.56
N GLU A 164 -15.55 -7.35 -3.25
CA GLU A 164 -15.77 -8.58 -2.48
C GLU A 164 -16.05 -9.71 -3.46
N GLU A 165 -15.21 -10.74 -3.45
CA GLU A 165 -15.37 -11.92 -4.29
C GLU A 165 -15.19 -13.16 -3.42
N GLN A 166 -16.14 -14.11 -3.52
CA GLN A 166 -16.01 -15.40 -2.87
C GLN A 166 -15.30 -16.36 -3.83
N VAL A 167 -14.03 -16.63 -3.58
CA VAL A 167 -13.23 -17.61 -4.31
C VAL A 167 -13.14 -18.91 -3.53
N ASN A 168 -13.15 -20.05 -4.22
CA ASN A 168 -13.22 -21.38 -3.61
C ASN A 168 -11.86 -22.11 -3.62
N ASP A 169 -10.96 -21.73 -4.53
CA ASP A 169 -9.63 -22.33 -4.65
C ASP A 169 -8.58 -21.36 -5.21
N GLY A 170 -7.32 -21.81 -5.23
CA GLY A 170 -6.18 -21.03 -5.70
C GLY A 170 -6.28 -20.60 -7.18
N PRO A 171 -6.60 -21.50 -8.13
CA PRO A 171 -6.82 -21.13 -9.52
C PRO A 171 -7.90 -20.06 -9.73
N GLU A 172 -9.04 -20.17 -9.06
CA GLU A 172 -10.12 -19.18 -9.09
C GLU A 172 -9.63 -17.84 -8.53
N THR A 173 -8.92 -17.86 -7.40
CA THR A 173 -8.28 -16.68 -6.80
C THR A 173 -7.33 -15.98 -7.78
N SER A 174 -6.44 -16.72 -8.44
CA SER A 174 -5.51 -16.16 -9.43
C SER A 174 -6.26 -15.56 -10.64
N SER A 175 -7.31 -16.22 -11.12
CA SER A 175 -8.10 -15.73 -12.25
C SER A 175 -8.83 -14.43 -11.90
N PHE A 176 -9.38 -14.34 -10.69
CA PHE A 176 -10.02 -13.13 -10.17
C PHE A 176 -9.01 -11.99 -10.03
N LEU A 177 -7.86 -12.21 -9.38
CA LEU A 177 -6.87 -11.15 -9.19
C LEU A 177 -6.35 -10.58 -10.52
N ARG A 178 -6.24 -11.42 -11.56
CA ARG A 178 -5.90 -10.97 -12.91
C ARG A 178 -6.94 -10.05 -13.53
N SER A 179 -8.24 -10.24 -13.27
CA SER A 179 -9.28 -9.35 -13.80
C SER A 179 -9.31 -8.00 -13.08
N VAL A 180 -8.91 -7.97 -11.80
CA VAL A 180 -8.87 -6.75 -11.00
C VAL A 180 -7.72 -5.83 -11.45
N VAL A 181 -6.51 -6.35 -11.63
CA VAL A 181 -5.30 -5.52 -11.91
C VAL A 181 -5.35 -4.70 -13.20
N GLU A 182 -6.26 -5.00 -14.11
CA GLU A 182 -6.45 -4.26 -15.37
C GLU A 182 -7.22 -2.94 -15.18
N ASN A 183 -7.98 -2.80 -14.09
CA ASN A 183 -8.99 -1.74 -13.93
C ASN A 183 -8.67 -0.71 -12.83
N TYR A 184 -7.67 -0.98 -11.98
CA TYR A 184 -7.36 -0.17 -10.80
C TYR A 184 -5.91 0.31 -10.77
N GLN A 185 -5.68 1.53 -10.29
CA GLN A 185 -4.34 2.11 -10.14
C GLN A 185 -3.74 1.85 -8.75
N LEU A 186 -4.59 1.61 -7.75
CA LEU A 186 -4.18 1.18 -6.42
C LEU A 186 -5.08 0.02 -5.98
N ILE A 187 -4.44 -1.03 -5.49
CA ILE A 187 -5.11 -2.18 -4.90
C ILE A 187 -4.72 -2.24 -3.43
N ILE A 188 -5.69 -2.41 -2.54
CA ILE A 188 -5.50 -2.57 -1.10
C ILE A 188 -5.93 -3.97 -0.71
N VAL A 189 -5.06 -4.68 0.00
CA VAL A 189 -5.30 -6.06 0.46
C VAL A 189 -4.88 -6.21 1.92
N GLY A 190 -5.55 -7.09 2.67
CA GLY A 190 -5.11 -7.48 4.00
C GLY A 190 -3.93 -8.46 3.94
N ARG A 191 -3.03 -8.42 4.93
CA ARG A 191 -1.91 -9.35 5.04
C ARG A 191 -2.38 -10.73 5.53
N ARG A 192 -3.45 -10.78 6.32
CA ARG A 192 -3.99 -12.01 6.95
C ARG A 192 -2.93 -12.71 7.82
N TYR A 193 -2.19 -11.94 8.63
CA TYR A 193 -1.09 -12.44 9.44
C TYR A 193 -1.57 -13.52 10.43
N ASN A 194 -0.88 -14.66 10.47
CA ASN A 194 -1.21 -15.82 11.32
C ASN A 194 -2.61 -16.43 11.12
N SER A 195 -3.29 -16.09 10.03
CA SER A 195 -4.52 -16.75 9.61
C SER A 195 -4.19 -17.96 8.74
N GLU A 196 -4.52 -19.15 9.21
CA GLU A 196 -4.61 -20.34 8.37
C GLU A 196 -5.95 -20.28 7.62
N ASP A 197 -5.94 -19.82 6.37
CA ASP A 197 -7.12 -19.88 5.51
C ASP A 197 -7.01 -21.07 4.53
N PRO A 198 -7.92 -22.06 4.61
CA PRO A 198 -8.00 -23.16 3.66
C PRO A 198 -7.97 -22.71 2.19
N LEU A 199 -8.55 -21.55 1.86
CA LEU A 199 -8.64 -21.02 0.50
C LEU A 199 -7.27 -20.65 -0.09
N THR A 200 -6.34 -20.20 0.75
CA THR A 200 -5.01 -19.75 0.32
C THR A 200 -3.91 -20.76 0.64
N SER A 201 -4.23 -21.86 1.33
CA SER A 201 -3.29 -22.90 1.75
C SER A 201 -2.44 -23.47 0.60
N GLY A 202 -3.07 -23.79 -0.53
CA GLY A 202 -2.39 -24.29 -1.73
C GLY A 202 -1.55 -23.25 -2.48
N LEU A 203 -1.77 -21.95 -2.22
CA LEU A 203 -1.00 -20.84 -2.80
C LEU A 203 0.21 -20.44 -1.92
N ARG A 204 0.20 -20.83 -0.64
CA ARG A 204 1.27 -20.49 0.32
C ARG A 204 2.62 -21.08 -0.03
N GLU A 205 2.64 -22.24 -0.68
CA GLU A 205 3.89 -22.91 -1.12
C GLU A 205 4.67 -22.11 -2.17
N TRP A 206 4.00 -21.18 -2.85
CA TRP A 206 4.56 -20.36 -3.91
C TRP A 206 4.89 -18.93 -3.45
N CYS A 207 4.69 -18.62 -2.16
CA CYS A 207 4.93 -17.28 -1.62
C CYS A 207 6.43 -17.00 -1.44
N GLU A 208 6.93 -15.92 -2.06
CA GLU A 208 8.32 -15.47 -1.90
C GLU A 208 8.50 -14.63 -0.62
N PHE A 209 7.51 -13.81 -0.28
CA PHE A 209 7.54 -12.81 0.78
C PHE A 209 6.39 -12.97 1.77
N GLN A 210 6.70 -13.60 2.90
CA GLN A 210 5.72 -13.80 3.99
C GLN A 210 5.24 -12.47 4.61
N GLU A 211 6.01 -11.40 4.48
CA GLU A 211 5.61 -10.06 4.89
C GLU A 211 4.46 -9.47 4.06
N LEU A 212 4.22 -9.96 2.83
CA LEU A 212 3.14 -9.48 1.96
C LEU A 212 1.83 -10.25 2.12
N GLY A 213 1.87 -11.42 2.77
CA GLY A 213 0.75 -12.36 2.77
C GLY A 213 0.53 -12.98 1.38
N VAL A 214 -0.32 -14.00 1.29
CA VAL A 214 -0.48 -14.80 0.06
C VAL A 214 -0.98 -13.94 -1.12
N ILE A 215 -1.96 -13.08 -0.87
CA ILE A 215 -2.58 -12.23 -1.89
C ILE A 215 -1.62 -11.13 -2.33
N GLY A 216 -0.96 -10.49 -1.36
CA GLY A 216 0.00 -9.43 -1.65
C GLY A 216 1.20 -9.95 -2.43
N ASP A 217 1.70 -11.15 -2.07
CA ASP A 217 2.79 -11.81 -2.79
C ASP A 217 2.39 -12.16 -4.23
N LEU A 218 1.21 -12.76 -4.43
CA LEU A 218 0.72 -13.11 -5.77
C LEU A 218 0.50 -11.87 -6.66
N LEU A 219 -0.02 -10.78 -6.10
CA LEU A 219 -0.15 -9.50 -6.80
C LEU A 219 1.21 -8.80 -7.01
N SER A 220 2.26 -9.18 -6.30
CA SER A 220 3.62 -8.66 -6.56
C SER A 220 4.43 -9.52 -7.54
N SER A 221 3.96 -10.74 -7.80
CA SER A 221 4.59 -11.76 -8.65
C SER A 221 4.82 -11.29 -10.09
N THR A 222 5.81 -11.89 -10.75
CA THR A 222 6.04 -11.74 -12.18
C THR A 222 4.93 -12.21 -13.08
N ASP A 223 4.05 -13.06 -12.57
CA ASP A 223 2.98 -13.65 -13.35
C ASP A 223 1.80 -12.70 -13.55
N ILE A 224 1.69 -11.67 -12.71
CA ILE A 224 0.62 -10.66 -12.79
C ILE A 224 1.25 -9.34 -13.23
N ILE A 225 1.08 -9.04 -14.53
CA ILE A 225 1.63 -7.83 -15.14
C ILE A 225 0.55 -6.76 -15.13
N GLY A 226 0.79 -5.67 -14.41
CA GLY A 226 -0.11 -4.53 -14.37
C GLY A 226 0.59 -3.24 -13.96
N ASN A 227 -0.05 -2.11 -14.22
CA ASN A 227 0.42 -0.79 -13.81
C ASN A 227 -0.41 -0.27 -12.62
N TYR A 228 -0.33 -0.97 -11.50
CA TYR A 228 -0.99 -0.64 -10.24
C TYR A 228 0.01 -0.57 -9.11
N SER A 229 -0.27 0.25 -8.10
CA SER A 229 0.41 0.14 -6.81
C SER A 229 -0.39 -0.78 -5.90
N LEU A 230 0.29 -1.44 -4.98
CA LEU A 230 -0.33 -2.37 -4.04
C LEU A 230 -0.01 -1.93 -2.61
N LEU A 231 -1.04 -1.78 -1.79
CA LEU A 231 -0.91 -1.51 -0.36
C LEU A 231 -1.37 -2.74 0.41
N ILE A 232 -0.41 -3.42 1.04
CA ILE A 232 -0.67 -4.56 1.91
C ILE A 232 -0.83 -4.04 3.33
N VAL A 233 -1.97 -4.31 3.96
CA VAL A 233 -2.34 -3.73 5.25
C VAL A 233 -2.37 -4.82 6.31
N GLN A 234 -1.76 -4.53 7.46
CA GLN A 234 -1.91 -5.30 8.68
C GLN A 234 -2.50 -4.40 9.76
N GLN A 235 -3.58 -4.86 10.39
CA GLN A 235 -4.17 -4.18 11.54
C GLN A 235 -3.46 -4.64 12.82
N GLN A 236 -2.83 -3.71 13.54
CA GLN A 236 -2.32 -4.04 14.87
C GLN A 236 -3.49 -4.06 15.85
N GLN A 237 -3.64 -5.17 16.58
CA GLN A 237 -4.54 -5.19 17.73
C GLN A 237 -3.90 -4.33 18.82
N LEU A 238 -4.53 -3.20 19.16
CA LEU A 238 -4.17 -2.42 20.34
C LEU A 238 -4.18 -3.37 21.54
N TRP A 239 -3.02 -3.56 22.19
CA TRP A 239 -3.00 -4.31 23.44
C TRP A 239 -4.01 -3.66 24.39
N PRO A 240 -5.00 -4.41 24.92
CA PRO A 240 -5.80 -3.91 26.02
C PRO A 240 -4.84 -3.76 27.20
N GLY A 241 -4.57 -2.50 27.58
CA GLY A 241 -3.80 -2.16 28.77
C GLY A 241 -4.46 -2.67 30.06
#